data_AF-A0A7G9NZU7-F1
#
_entry.id   AF-A0A7G9NZU7-F1
#
_cell.length_a   1.000
_cell.length_b   1.000
_cell.length_c   1.000
_cell.angle_alpha   90.00
_cell.angle_beta   90.00
_cell.angle_gamma   90.00
#
_symmetry.space_group_name_H-M   'P 1'
#
loop_
_entity.id
_entity.type
_entity.pdbx_description
1 polymer ?
#
loop_
_entity_poly.entity_id
_entity_poly.type
_entity_poly.pdbx_seq_one_letter_code
_entity_poly.pdbx_strand_id
1 'polypeptide(L)' 'MSVPSDQEILNQLKTAMYNIAVKGLASYTTALGQTYTSLNMKELQEAIEIYETRVNRASGTRRVFAGMTFGRMR' A
#
# COMPACT_ATOMS: atom_id res chain seq x y z
N MET A 1 -1.06 -21.79 -5.02
CA MET A 1 -1.53 -20.41 -5.29
C MET A 1 -0.37 -19.47 -5.04
N SER A 2 -0.09 -18.55 -5.97
CA SER A 2 0.95 -17.54 -5.80
C SER A 2 0.50 -16.48 -4.80
N VAL A 3 1.37 -16.10 -3.88
CA VAL A 3 1.10 -15.02 -2.93
C VAL A 3 1.14 -13.68 -3.70
N PRO A 4 0.10 -12.84 -3.61
CA PRO A 4 0.06 -11.56 -4.31
C PRO A 4 1.11 -10.59 -3.76
N SER A 5 1.68 -9.78 -4.65
CA SER A 5 2.71 -8.79 -4.29
C SER A 5 2.13 -7.59 -3.54
N ASP A 6 2.96 -6.89 -2.74
CA ASP A 6 2.52 -5.68 -2.02
C ASP A 6 1.90 -4.62 -2.96
N GLN A 7 2.38 -4.53 -4.20
CA GLN A 7 1.83 -3.62 -5.21
C GLN A 7 0.43 -4.06 -5.68
N GLU A 8 0.21 -5.36 -5.89
CA GLU A 8 -1.11 -5.89 -6.25
C GLU A 8 -2.10 -5.68 -5.12
N ILE A 9 -1.68 -5.92 -3.88
CA ILE A 9 -2.51 -5.70 -2.69
C ILE A 9 -2.88 -4.21 -2.60
N LEU A 10 -1.91 -3.31 -2.74
CA LEU A 10 -2.14 -1.87 -2.73
C LEU A 10 -3.15 -1.42 -3.80
N ASN A 11 -3.03 -1.94 -5.03
CA ASN A 11 -3.95 -1.63 -6.12
C ASN A 11 -5.38 -2.07 -5.80
N GLN A 12 -5.56 -3.23 -5.15
CA GLN A 12 -6.88 -3.71 -4.74
C GLN A 12 -7.48 -2.83 -3.64
N LEU A 13 -6.69 -2.41 -2.65
CA LEU A 13 -7.16 -1.53 -1.57
C LEU A 13 -7.60 -0.16 -2.11
N LYS A 14 -6.81 0.44 -3.02
CA LYS A 14 -7.18 1.69 -3.70
C LYS A 14 -8.47 1.54 -4.51
N THR A 15 -8.64 0.40 -5.18
CA THR A 15 -9.87 0.08 -5.92
C THR A 15 -11.08 -0.04 -4.99
N ALA A 16 -10.92 -0.70 -3.84
CA ALA A 16 -11.97 -0.77 -2.81
C ALA A 16 -12.36 0.63 -2.33
N MET A 17 -11.38 1.48 -2.04
CA MET A 17 -11.60 2.84 -1.56
C MET A 17 -12.34 3.68 -2.61
N TYR A 18 -11.95 3.60 -3.87
CA TYR A 18 -12.64 4.29 -4.97
C TYR A 18 -14.09 3.82 -5.13
N ASN A 19 -14.33 2.51 -5.10
CA ASN A 19 -15.66 1.94 -5.24
C ASN A 19 -16.60 2.33 -4.08
N ILE A 20 -16.09 2.36 -2.85
CA ILE A 20 -16.90 2.73 -1.67
C ILE A 20 -17.08 4.25 -1.60
N ALA A 21 -15.99 5.03 -1.65
CA ALA A 21 -16.04 6.47 -1.43
C ALA A 21 -16.56 7.27 -2.63
N VAL A 22 -16.22 6.86 -3.85
CA VAL A 22 -16.59 7.61 -5.08
C VAL A 22 -17.83 7.05 -5.74
N LYS A 23 -17.93 5.72 -5.90
CA LYS A 23 -19.13 5.10 -6.50
C LYS A 23 -20.27 4.86 -5.51
N GLY A 24 -20.04 5.06 -4.21
CA GLY A 24 -21.06 4.89 -3.18
C GLY A 24 -21.47 3.42 -2.95
N LEU A 25 -20.60 2.46 -3.22
CA LEU A 25 -20.87 1.06 -2.93
C LEU A 25 -20.88 0.83 -1.41
N ALA A 26 -21.90 0.10 -0.93
CA ALA A 26 -22.03 -0.22 0.49
C ALA A 26 -20.87 -1.09 1.01
N SER A 27 -20.37 -1.98 0.16
CA SER A 27 -19.24 -2.84 0.46
C SER A 27 -18.45 -3.23 -0.80
N TYR A 28 -17.20 -3.64 -0.59
CA TYR A 28 -16.32 -4.16 -1.64
C TYR A 28 -15.45 -5.29 -1.07
N THR A 29 -15.46 -6.45 -1.73
CA THR A 29 -14.62 -7.60 -1.35
C THR A 29 -13.38 -7.63 -2.26
N THR A 30 -12.19 -7.59 -1.67
CA THR A 30 -10.92 -7.69 -2.40
C THR A 30 -10.66 -9.13 -2.86
N ALA A 31 -9.70 -9.34 -3.77
CA ALA A 31 -9.35 -10.68 -4.22
C ALA A 31 -8.66 -11.52 -3.12
N LEU A 32 -8.27 -10.89 -2.02
CA LEU A 32 -7.78 -11.54 -0.80
C LEU A 32 -8.91 -12.06 0.10
N GLY A 33 -10.18 -11.84 -0.28
CA GLY A 33 -11.34 -12.19 0.55
C GLY A 33 -11.60 -11.22 1.70
N GLN A 34 -10.98 -10.03 1.70
CA GLN A 34 -11.25 -9.00 2.70
C GLN A 34 -12.37 -8.09 2.24
N THR A 35 -13.38 -7.90 3.09
CA THR A 35 -14.52 -7.02 2.79
C THR A 35 -14.38 -5.69 3.51
N TYR A 36 -14.44 -4.63 2.72
CA TYR A 36 -14.48 -3.25 3.20
C TYR A 36 -15.86 -2.65 2.96
N THR A 37 -16.23 -1.68 3.79
CA THR A 37 -17.52 -0.98 3.82
C THR A 37 -17.30 0.49 4.13
N SER A 38 -18.34 1.30 3.99
CA SER A 38 -18.28 2.71 4.41
C SER A 38 -18.00 2.90 5.92
N LEU A 39 -18.28 1.88 6.74
CA LEU A 39 -18.09 1.94 8.20
C LEU A 39 -16.64 1.72 8.64
N ASN A 40 -15.83 1.00 7.84
CA ASN A 40 -14.43 0.71 8.14
C ASN A 40 -13.45 1.40 7.16
N MET A 41 -13.86 2.55 6.62
CA MET A 41 -13.02 3.36 5.72
C MET A 41 -11.68 3.78 6.35
N LYS A 42 -11.64 3.96 7.67
CA LYS A 42 -10.40 4.28 8.39
C LYS A 42 -9.41 3.12 8.33
N GLU A 43 -9.86 1.88 8.55
CA GLU A 43 -9.02 0.68 8.45
C GLU A 43 -8.51 0.48 7.02
N LEU A 44 -9.37 0.74 6.03
CA LEU A 44 -8.99 0.69 4.62
C LEU A 44 -7.89 1.72 4.29
N GLN A 45 -8.00 2.93 4.82
CA GLN A 45 -6.97 3.96 4.64
C GLN A 45 -5.64 3.59 5.32
N GLU A 46 -5.69 3.11 6.57
CA GLU A 46 -4.49 2.65 7.29
C GLU A 46 -3.80 1.50 6.54
N ALA A 47 -4.58 0.55 5.99
CA ALA A 47 -4.04 -0.53 5.18
C ALA A 47 -3.33 0.01 3.92
N ILE A 48 -3.91 0.99 3.22
CA ILE A 48 -3.27 1.63 2.07
C ILE A 48 -1.93 2.25 2.46
N GLU A 49 -1.86 3.03 3.54
CA GLU A 49 -0.62 3.69 3.99
C GLU A 49 0.50 2.69 4.33
N ILE A 50 0.14 1.56 4.96
CA ILE A 50 1.09 0.48 5.27
C ILE A 50 1.67 -0.12 3.98
N TYR A 51 0.82 -0.46 3.02
CA TYR A 51 1.28 -1.07 1.77
C TYR A 51 2.00 -0.06 0.86
N GLU A 52 1.63 1.22 0.85
CA GLU A 52 2.39 2.28 0.18
C GLU A 52 3.80 2.39 0.76
N THR A 53 3.94 2.32 2.09
CA THR A 53 5.25 2.32 2.75
C THR A 53 6.07 1.09 2.37
N ARG A 54 5.46 -0.09 2.29
CA ARG A 54 6.15 -1.34 1.91
C ARG A 54 6.61 -1.31 0.46
N VAL A 55 5.75 -0.90 -0.46
CA VAL A 55 6.08 -0.72 -1.89
C VAL A 55 7.22 0.30 -2.05
N ASN A 56 7.12 1.45 -1.36
CA ASN A 56 8.16 2.47 -1.41
C ASN A 56 9.48 2.01 -0.78
N ARG A 57 9.46 1.23 0.31
CA ARG A 57 10.66 0.64 0.92
C ARG A 57 11.29 -0.44 0.06
N ALA A 58 10.48 -1.26 -0.61
CA ALA A 58 10.97 -2.23 -1.60
C ALA A 58 11.66 -1.52 -2.79
N SER A 59 11.19 -0.34 -3.18
CA SER A 59 11.90 0.55 -4.12
C SER A 59 13.08 1.31 -3.49
N GLY A 60 13.03 1.53 -2.17
CA GLY A 60 13.94 2.38 -1.40
C GLY A 60 15.26 1.74 -0.98
N THR A 61 15.43 0.42 -1.13
CA THR A 61 16.74 -0.25 -0.91
C THR A 61 17.84 0.27 -1.86
N ARG A 62 17.49 1.10 -2.84
CA ARG A 62 18.42 1.71 -3.81
C ARG A 62 18.83 3.16 -3.54
N ARG A 63 18.63 3.72 -2.34
CA ARG A 63 19.03 5.13 -2.05
C ARG A 63 19.81 5.38 -0.76
N VAL A 64 20.21 4.35 -0.01
CA VAL A 64 20.96 4.54 1.26
C VAL A 64 22.48 4.43 1.08
N PHE A 65 22.99 4.09 -0.12
CA PHE A 65 24.44 3.95 -0.39
C PHE A 65 25.09 5.15 -1.09
N ALA A 66 24.42 6.31 -1.18
CA ALA A 66 24.99 7.52 -1.79
C ALA A 66 25.26 8.66 -0.79
N GLY A 67 25.27 8.37 0.52
CA GLY A 67 25.51 9.35 1.58
C GLY A 67 26.68 9.05 2.52
N MET A 68 27.37 7.92 2.36
CA MET A 68 28.49 7.51 3.23
C MET A 68 29.79 7.29 2.44
N THR A 69 30.29 8.32 1.74
CA THR A 69 31.68 8.32 1.28
C THR A 69 32.28 9.73 1.23
N PHE A 70 32.08 10.59 2.22
CA PHE A 70 33.01 11.71 2.46
C PHE A 70 33.14 12.04 3.96
N GLY A 71 33.32 11.01 4.78
CA GLY A 71 34.13 11.16 5.97
C GLY A 71 35.57 10.83 5.61
N ARG A 72 36.49 11.81 5.77
CA ARG A 72 37.94 11.61 5.92
C ARG A 72 38.80 11.58 4.64
N MET A 73 39.16 12.75 4.13
CA MET A 73 40.52 12.99 3.63
C MET A 73 41.00 14.38 4.05
N ARG A 74 41.91 14.37 5.03
CA ARG A 74 42.86 15.39 5.46
C ARG A 74 42.35 16.59 6.27
#